data_AF-A0A2K8T8C1-F1
#
_entry.id   AF-A0A2K8T8C1-F1
#
_cell.length_a   1.000
_cell.length_b   1.000
_cell.length_c   1.000
_cell.angle_alpha   90.00
_cell.angle_beta   90.00
_cell.angle_gamma   90.00
#
_symmetry.space_group_name_H-M   'P 1'
#
loop_
_entity.id
_entity.type
_entity.pdbx_description
1 polymer ?
#
loop_
_entity_poly.entity_id
_entity_poly.type
_entity_poly.pdbx_seq_one_letter_code
_entity_poly.pdbx_strand_id
1 'polypeptide(L)'
;MQAYTGASDAEAIEALIMDRRWQLVLDCIDCENTPFSQATLVRFRTALIIQGLDRRLIERTVELAEQTKGFGSRQLRAALDSSPLWGASLTVYCKAWQVRNGKLFTKTAFTLDWDNQTICCPNQVTLPFAVGGKVQFPKHICASCPLRESCTTSRTGRSVSIHPDEPLFQELKQRQLTPAGRAKLRERVAVEHSLSHIGRWQGDQARYVGTRKNLFDLRRTAVVHNLHVLAKIFTNTTEQSCTLS
;
A
#
# COMPACT_ATOMS: atom_id res chain seq x y z
N MET A 1 10.02 19.85 8.42
CA MET A 1 10.71 20.35 7.20
C MET A 1 11.42 19.27 6.41
N GLN A 2 12.49 18.61 6.89
CA GLN A 2 13.21 17.59 6.08
C GLN A 2 12.33 16.51 5.42
N ALA A 3 11.32 15.97 6.13
CA ALA A 3 10.41 14.98 5.56
C ALA A 3 9.43 15.56 4.54
N TYR A 4 9.08 16.84 4.69
CA TYR A 4 8.15 17.54 3.81
C TYR A 4 8.83 17.95 2.50
N THR A 5 10.08 18.39 2.56
CA THR A 5 10.83 18.87 1.40
C THR A 5 11.68 17.78 0.74
N GLY A 6 11.77 16.59 1.35
CA GLY A 6 12.67 15.52 0.89
C GLY A 6 14.16 15.80 1.13
N ALA A 7 14.51 16.90 1.81
CA ALA A 7 15.90 17.34 1.94
C ALA A 7 16.80 16.32 2.66
N SER A 8 18.00 16.14 2.12
CA SER A 8 19.14 15.50 2.77
C SER A 8 19.60 16.30 4.00
N ASP A 9 20.62 15.79 4.67
CA ASP A 9 21.14 16.46 5.86
C ASP A 9 22.01 17.67 5.47
N ALA A 10 22.73 17.60 4.36
CA ALA A 10 23.48 18.73 3.82
C ALA A 10 22.54 19.82 3.31
N GLU A 11 21.54 19.46 2.51
CA GLU A 11 20.53 20.41 2.00
C GLU A 11 19.73 21.07 3.14
N ALA A 12 19.50 20.37 4.25
CA ALA A 12 18.83 20.97 5.41
C ALA A 12 19.67 22.07 6.08
N ILE A 13 21.00 21.90 6.08
CA ILE A 13 21.94 22.88 6.62
C ILE A 13 22.03 24.09 5.69
N GLU A 14 22.03 23.87 4.38
CA GLU A 14 21.98 24.93 3.38
C GLU A 14 20.65 25.69 3.41
N ALA A 15 19.52 24.99 3.43
CA ALA A 15 18.19 25.58 3.48
C ALA A 15 17.95 26.42 4.75
N LEU A 16 18.62 26.09 5.85
CA LEU A 16 18.59 26.88 7.08
C LEU A 16 19.13 28.31 6.89
N ILE A 17 20.13 28.48 6.02
CA ILE A 17 20.66 29.80 5.70
C ILE A 17 19.83 30.45 4.59
N MET A 18 19.42 29.68 3.58
CA MET A 18 18.91 30.21 2.32
C MET A 18 17.38 30.33 2.25
N ASP A 19 16.62 29.71 3.14
CA ASP A 19 15.15 29.65 3.09
C ASP A 19 14.51 30.16 4.39
N ARG A 20 13.84 31.32 4.30
CA ARG A 20 13.11 31.93 5.42
C ARG A 20 12.05 31.03 6.04
N ARG A 21 11.47 30.08 5.30
CA ARG A 21 10.50 29.12 5.86
C ARG A 21 11.18 28.16 6.82
N TRP A 22 12.41 27.75 6.55
CA TRP A 22 13.18 26.91 7.46
C TRP A 22 13.59 27.67 8.70
N GLN A 23 14.03 28.92 8.53
CA GLN A 23 14.38 29.80 9.64
C GLN A 23 13.18 30.06 10.57
N LEU A 24 12.01 30.36 10.00
CA LEU A 24 10.77 30.55 10.76
C LEU A 24 10.39 29.30 11.56
N VAL A 25 10.43 28.12 10.92
CA VAL A 25 10.02 26.86 11.58
C VAL A 25 10.97 26.47 12.72
N LEU A 26 12.24 26.84 12.61
CA LEU A 26 13.25 26.55 13.63
C LEU A 26 13.49 27.73 14.59
N ASP A 27 12.64 28.76 14.52
CA ASP A 27 12.69 29.96 15.35
C ASP A 27 14.07 30.63 15.35
N CYS A 28 14.68 30.71 14.16
CA CYS A 28 16.01 31.28 13.94
C CYS A 28 16.02 32.26 12.76
N ILE A 29 15.02 33.15 12.74
CA ILE A 29 14.85 34.17 11.68
C ILE A 29 16.12 35.03 11.56
N ASP A 30 16.50 35.32 10.31
CA ASP A 30 17.65 36.16 9.94
C ASP A 30 19.02 35.60 10.39
N CYS A 31 19.11 34.27 10.61
CA CYS A 31 20.41 33.66 10.88
C CYS A 31 21.30 33.64 9.63
N GLU A 32 22.47 34.28 9.70
CA GLU A 32 23.48 34.25 8.64
C GLU A 32 24.38 33.01 8.70
N ASN A 33 24.45 32.38 9.88
CA ASN A 33 25.24 31.16 10.12
C ASN A 33 24.33 30.02 10.58
N THR A 34 24.74 28.79 10.29
CA THR A 34 23.99 27.59 10.68
C THR A 34 23.93 27.46 12.21
N PRO A 35 22.74 27.34 12.83
CA PRO A 35 22.61 27.27 14.30
C PRO A 35 23.10 25.94 14.89
N PHE A 36 23.24 24.91 14.05
CA PHE A 36 23.79 23.62 14.43
C PHE A 36 24.43 22.94 13.23
N SER A 37 25.31 21.97 13.50
CA SER A 37 25.94 21.16 12.45
C SER A 37 25.07 19.99 12.00
N GLN A 38 25.37 19.45 10.82
CA GLN A 38 24.71 18.26 10.26
C GLN A 38 24.62 17.08 11.25
N ALA A 39 25.67 16.88 12.06
CA ALA A 39 25.73 15.81 13.05
C ALA A 39 24.63 15.93 14.13
N THR A 40 24.17 17.15 14.42
CA THR A 40 23.07 17.38 15.37
C THR A 40 21.76 16.78 14.89
N LEU A 41 21.46 16.85 13.58
CA LEU A 41 20.26 16.20 13.01
C LEU A 41 20.32 14.68 13.15
N VAL A 42 21.50 14.09 12.94
CA VAL A 42 21.71 12.64 13.08
C VAL A 42 21.53 12.21 14.55
N ARG A 43 22.13 12.94 15.49
CA ARG A 43 21.99 12.69 16.93
C ARG A 43 20.55 12.85 17.38
N PHE A 44 19.88 13.90 16.94
CA PHE A 44 18.48 14.17 17.27
C PHE A 44 17.55 13.02 16.84
N ARG A 45 17.67 12.54 15.59
CA ARG A 45 16.89 11.36 15.14
C ARG A 45 17.19 10.12 15.94
N THR A 46 18.46 9.91 16.28
CA THR A 46 18.89 8.76 17.09
C THR A 46 18.24 8.82 18.47
N ALA A 47 18.22 10.00 19.12
CA ALA A 47 17.54 10.20 20.38
C ALA A 47 16.02 9.96 20.26
N LEU A 48 15.36 10.48 19.22
CA LEU A 48 13.93 10.23 18.99
C LEU A 48 13.62 8.74 18.84
N ILE A 49 14.47 8.00 18.13
CA ILE A 49 14.34 6.56 17.92
C ILE A 49 14.49 5.78 19.23
N ILE A 50 15.52 6.11 20.01
CA ILE A 50 15.85 5.43 21.28
C ILE A 50 14.74 5.66 22.30
N GLN A 51 14.23 6.89 22.37
CA GLN A 51 13.16 7.27 23.31
C GLN A 51 11.76 6.90 22.80
N GLY A 52 11.64 6.27 21.62
CA GLY A 52 10.35 5.90 21.02
C GLY A 52 9.46 7.09 20.64
N LEU A 53 10.02 8.29 20.58
CA LEU A 53 9.29 9.53 20.32
C LEU A 53 8.76 9.60 18.88
N ASP A 54 9.38 8.86 17.95
CA ASP A 54 8.86 8.71 16.58
C ASP A 54 7.51 8.00 16.54
N ARG A 55 7.27 7.05 17.44
CA ARG A 55 5.95 6.43 17.63
C ARG A 55 5.00 7.38 18.36
N ARG A 56 5.46 8.05 19.41
CA ARG A 56 4.61 8.97 20.19
C ARG A 56 4.07 10.12 19.34
N LEU A 57 4.90 10.68 18.46
CA LEU A 57 4.52 11.78 17.57
C LEU A 57 3.35 11.39 16.66
N ILE A 58 3.41 10.21 16.05
CA ILE A 58 2.33 9.74 15.17
C ILE A 58 1.06 9.40 15.98
N GLU A 59 1.17 8.78 17.15
CA GLU A 59 0.03 8.54 18.04
C GLU A 59 -0.64 9.85 18.45
N ARG A 60 0.13 10.89 18.78
CA ARG A 60 -0.41 12.21 19.12
C ARG A 60 -1.21 12.84 17.98
N THR A 61 -0.79 12.67 16.73
CA THR A 61 -1.58 13.19 15.61
C THR A 61 -2.94 12.50 15.48
N VAL A 62 -3.04 11.21 15.85
CA VAL A 62 -4.34 10.50 15.89
C VAL A 62 -5.19 10.98 17.06
N GLU A 63 -4.60 11.10 18.24
CA GLU A 63 -5.30 11.61 19.43
C GLU A 63 -5.89 13.02 19.18
N LEU A 64 -5.12 13.92 18.55
CA LEU A 64 -5.60 15.24 18.17
C LEU A 64 -6.76 15.19 17.15
N ALA A 65 -6.69 14.27 16.19
CA ALA A 65 -7.77 14.07 15.23
C ALA A 65 -9.05 13.52 15.87
N GLU A 66 -8.94 12.67 16.89
CA GLU A 66 -10.09 12.16 17.64
C GLU A 66 -10.77 13.26 18.45
N GLN A 67 -9.98 14.12 19.10
CA GLN A 67 -10.51 15.23 19.90
C GLN A 67 -11.24 16.27 19.05
N THR A 68 -10.76 16.52 17.84
CA THR A 68 -11.32 17.55 16.95
C THR A 68 -12.63 17.12 16.26
N LYS A 69 -13.03 15.84 16.35
CA LYS A 69 -14.30 15.25 15.83
C LYS A 69 -14.65 15.53 14.35
N GLY A 70 -13.84 16.29 13.61
CA GLY A 70 -14.06 16.64 12.21
C GLY A 70 -13.71 15.52 11.23
N PHE A 71 -13.30 14.33 11.71
CA PHE A 71 -12.85 13.25 10.85
C PHE A 71 -12.86 11.85 11.54
N GLY A 72 -12.88 10.77 10.74
CA GLY A 72 -12.84 9.38 11.21
C GLY A 72 -11.41 8.88 11.44
N SER A 73 -10.95 8.89 12.70
CA SER A 73 -9.58 8.51 13.15
C SER A 73 -9.02 7.19 12.60
N ARG A 74 -9.89 6.33 12.08
CA ARG A 74 -9.57 5.09 11.38
C ARG A 74 -8.62 5.27 10.17
N GLN A 75 -8.73 6.35 9.38
CA GLN A 75 -7.81 6.55 8.25
C GLN A 75 -6.40 6.93 8.72
N LEU A 76 -6.27 7.68 9.81
CA LEU A 76 -4.97 8.06 10.39
C LEU A 76 -4.34 6.88 11.15
N ARG A 77 -5.14 6.04 11.80
CA ARG A 77 -4.69 4.76 12.39
C ARG A 77 -4.12 3.81 11.34
N ALA A 78 -4.67 3.78 10.13
CA ALA A 78 -4.16 2.90 9.08
C ALA A 78 -2.72 3.22 8.65
N ALA A 79 -2.27 4.47 8.82
CA ALA A 79 -0.85 4.85 8.64
C ALA A 79 0.05 4.41 9.82
N LEU A 80 -0.51 4.19 11.01
CA LEU A 80 0.18 3.61 12.17
C LEU A 80 0.28 2.08 12.10
N ASP A 81 -0.80 1.44 11.67
CA ASP A 81 -1.00 -0.02 11.79
C ASP A 81 -0.47 -0.81 10.58
N SER A 82 0.47 -0.26 9.80
CA SER A 82 1.10 -0.96 8.67
C SER A 82 2.08 -2.08 9.09
N SER A 83 1.92 -2.63 10.30
CA SER A 83 2.74 -3.74 10.82
C SER A 83 2.34 -5.07 10.16
N PRO A 84 3.28 -5.99 9.95
CA PRO A 84 3.02 -7.21 9.20
C PRO A 84 2.07 -8.13 9.98
N LEU A 85 1.00 -8.55 9.30
CA LEU A 85 -0.07 -9.37 9.82
C LEU A 85 0.38 -10.84 9.92
N TRP A 86 1.14 -11.20 10.95
CA TRP A 86 1.46 -12.60 11.23
C TRP A 86 0.57 -13.13 12.37
N GLY A 87 -0.23 -14.15 12.09
CA GLY A 87 -0.82 -15.03 13.12
C GLY A 87 -2.26 -14.72 13.59
N ALA A 88 -2.92 -13.67 13.10
CA ALA A 88 -4.36 -13.49 13.34
C ALA A 88 -5.18 -14.11 12.21
N SER A 89 -6.23 -14.87 12.54
CA SER A 89 -7.26 -15.38 11.62
C SER A 89 -8.07 -14.21 11.04
N LEU A 90 -7.42 -13.40 10.21
CA LEU A 90 -8.00 -12.22 9.58
C LEU A 90 -8.61 -12.63 8.24
N THR A 91 -9.88 -12.29 8.07
CA THR A 91 -10.54 -12.39 6.77
C THR A 91 -9.87 -11.40 5.81
N VAL A 92 -9.22 -11.93 4.77
CA VAL A 92 -8.57 -11.11 3.74
C VAL A 92 -9.62 -10.46 2.85
N TYR A 93 -9.60 -9.13 2.78
CA TYR A 93 -10.37 -8.35 1.82
C TYR A 93 -9.39 -7.65 0.86
N CYS A 94 -9.19 -8.20 -0.33
CA CYS A 94 -8.38 -7.58 -1.38
C CYS A 94 -8.99 -7.80 -2.76
N LYS A 95 -8.49 -7.06 -3.76
CA LYS A 95 -8.83 -7.35 -5.15
C LYS A 95 -8.11 -8.63 -5.56
N ALA A 96 -8.85 -9.62 -6.03
CA ALA A 96 -8.30 -10.79 -6.67
C ALA A 96 -7.42 -10.39 -7.85
N TRP A 97 -6.26 -11.03 -7.96
CA TRP A 97 -5.31 -10.75 -9.04
C TRP A 97 -5.94 -11.05 -10.40
N GLN A 98 -5.78 -10.12 -11.35
CA GLN A 98 -6.21 -10.34 -12.72
C GLN A 98 -5.24 -11.33 -13.38
N VAL A 99 -5.74 -12.52 -13.72
CA VAL A 99 -4.98 -13.49 -14.50
C VAL A 99 -4.94 -12.99 -15.95
N ARG A 100 -3.75 -12.65 -16.45
CA ARG A 100 -3.55 -12.19 -17.83
C ARG A 100 -2.88 -13.28 -18.66
N ASN A 101 -3.30 -13.42 -19.91
CA ASN A 101 -2.68 -14.33 -20.87
C ASN A 101 -2.77 -13.78 -22.30
N GLY A 102 -2.45 -12.49 -22.46
CA GLY A 102 -2.62 -11.79 -23.73
C GLY A 102 -4.08 -11.85 -24.23
N LYS A 103 -4.26 -12.17 -25.52
CA LYS A 103 -5.58 -12.38 -26.16
C LYS A 103 -6.10 -13.82 -26.01
N LEU A 104 -5.29 -14.72 -25.45
CA LEU A 104 -5.63 -16.13 -25.31
C LEU A 104 -6.42 -16.36 -24.02
N PHE A 105 -7.17 -17.46 -23.96
CA PHE A 105 -7.87 -17.87 -22.75
C PHE A 105 -6.95 -17.87 -21.54
N THR A 106 -7.43 -17.27 -20.46
CA THR A 106 -6.76 -17.24 -19.17
C THR A 106 -7.15 -18.49 -18.38
N LYS A 107 -6.54 -18.69 -17.21
CA LYS A 107 -6.90 -19.81 -16.32
C LYS A 107 -8.39 -19.80 -15.92
N THR A 108 -9.05 -18.64 -15.94
CA THR A 108 -10.48 -18.54 -15.59
C THR A 108 -11.41 -19.18 -16.60
N ALA A 109 -10.94 -19.50 -17.81
CA ALA A 109 -11.70 -20.27 -18.79
C ALA A 109 -11.68 -21.79 -18.49
N PHE A 110 -10.89 -22.23 -17.52
CA PHE A 110 -10.78 -23.63 -17.11
C PHE A 110 -11.55 -23.83 -15.80
N THR A 111 -12.34 -24.89 -15.74
CA THR A 111 -13.08 -25.26 -14.54
C THR A 111 -12.21 -26.17 -13.70
N LEU A 112 -11.99 -25.84 -12.43
CA LEU A 112 -11.26 -26.67 -11.48
C LEU A 112 -12.27 -27.28 -10.50
N ASP A 113 -12.36 -28.61 -10.50
CA ASP A 113 -13.08 -29.39 -9.50
C ASP A 113 -12.08 -29.80 -8.41
N TRP A 114 -12.23 -29.22 -7.23
CA TRP A 114 -11.35 -29.47 -6.07
C TRP A 114 -11.70 -30.75 -5.34
N ASP A 115 -12.95 -31.21 -5.42
CA ASP A 115 -13.41 -32.42 -4.74
C ASP A 115 -12.80 -33.65 -5.43
N ASN A 116 -12.77 -33.64 -6.76
CA ASN A 116 -12.19 -34.71 -7.57
C ASN A 116 -10.76 -34.43 -8.04
N GLN A 117 -10.21 -33.26 -7.73
CA GLN A 117 -8.90 -32.78 -8.19
C GLN A 117 -8.73 -32.86 -9.71
N THR A 118 -9.72 -32.38 -10.46
CA THR A 118 -9.69 -32.38 -11.93
C THR A 118 -9.82 -30.98 -12.52
N ILE A 119 -9.19 -30.77 -13.67
CA ILE A 119 -9.28 -29.53 -14.45
C ILE A 119 -9.91 -29.84 -15.81
N CYS A 120 -10.92 -29.05 -16.17
CA CYS A 120 -11.61 -29.13 -17.44
C CYS A 120 -11.31 -27.89 -18.29
N CYS A 121 -10.94 -28.09 -19.56
CA CYS A 121 -10.71 -26.99 -20.49
C CYS A 121 -12.01 -26.53 -21.19
N PRO A 122 -12.00 -25.37 -21.90
CA PRO A 122 -13.16 -24.89 -22.65
C PRO A 122 -13.71 -25.87 -23.70
N ASN A 123 -12.86 -26.80 -24.17
CA ASN A 123 -13.24 -27.87 -25.11
C ASN A 123 -13.61 -29.18 -24.39
N GLN A 124 -14.00 -29.10 -23.11
CA GLN A 124 -14.51 -30.21 -22.29
C GLN A 124 -13.53 -31.38 -22.04
N VAL A 125 -12.24 -31.18 -22.28
CA VAL A 125 -11.20 -32.17 -21.96
C VAL A 125 -10.86 -32.05 -20.48
N THR A 126 -10.98 -33.15 -19.74
CA THR A 126 -10.74 -33.20 -18.29
C THR A 126 -9.47 -34.01 -17.98
N LEU A 127 -8.65 -33.50 -17.08
CA LEU A 127 -7.41 -34.15 -16.60
C LEU A 127 -7.30 -34.02 -15.08
N PRO A 128 -6.66 -35.00 -14.40
CA PRO A 128 -6.33 -34.85 -12.98
C PRO A 128 -5.26 -33.77 -12.80
N PHE A 129 -5.25 -33.13 -11.63
CA PHE A 129 -4.23 -32.18 -11.24
C PHE A 129 -3.71 -32.43 -9.82
N ALA A 130 -2.47 -32.00 -9.58
CA ALA A 130 -1.91 -31.90 -8.23
C ALA A 130 -1.86 -30.43 -7.81
N VAL A 131 -2.21 -30.14 -6.56
CA VAL A 131 -2.13 -28.79 -5.97
C VAL A 131 -0.67 -28.33 -5.96
N GLY A 132 -0.41 -27.07 -6.35
CA GLY A 132 0.95 -26.57 -6.56
C GLY A 132 1.61 -27.05 -7.87
N GLY A 133 0.97 -27.97 -8.58
CA GLY A 133 1.49 -28.59 -9.79
C GLY A 133 1.16 -27.83 -11.08
N LYS A 134 1.63 -28.38 -12.19
CA LYS A 134 1.35 -27.90 -13.55
C LYS A 134 0.69 -29.00 -14.35
N VAL A 135 -0.49 -28.73 -14.88
CA VAL A 135 -1.20 -29.64 -15.78
C VAL A 135 -0.85 -29.28 -17.21
N GLN A 136 -0.44 -30.29 -17.98
CA GLN A 136 -0.20 -30.13 -19.41
C GLN A 136 -1.21 -30.96 -20.20
N PHE A 137 -2.00 -30.27 -21.02
CA PHE A 137 -2.98 -30.91 -21.88
C PHE A 137 -2.28 -31.64 -23.04
N PRO A 138 -2.72 -32.86 -23.40
CA PRO A 138 -2.09 -33.64 -24.45
C PRO A 138 -2.00 -32.90 -25.77
N LYS A 139 -0.80 -32.95 -26.38
CA LYS A 139 -0.50 -32.28 -27.65
C LYS A 139 -1.50 -32.63 -28.75
N HIS A 140 -1.83 -33.91 -28.91
CA HIS A 140 -2.68 -34.38 -30.00
C HIS A 140 -4.11 -33.81 -29.89
N ILE A 141 -4.69 -33.82 -28.68
CA ILE A 141 -6.01 -33.22 -28.41
C ILE A 141 -5.99 -31.72 -28.65
N CYS A 142 -4.95 -31.03 -28.19
CA CYS A 142 -4.82 -29.59 -28.42
C CYS A 142 -4.54 -29.23 -29.87
N ALA A 143 -3.97 -30.14 -30.68
CA ALA A 143 -3.62 -29.89 -32.08
C ALA A 143 -4.87 -29.92 -32.98
N SER A 144 -5.82 -30.82 -32.71
CA SER A 144 -7.10 -30.94 -33.42
C SER A 144 -8.22 -30.10 -32.80
N CYS A 145 -7.95 -29.33 -31.74
CA CYS A 145 -8.96 -28.56 -31.02
C CYS A 145 -9.43 -27.33 -31.84
N PRO A 146 -10.74 -27.14 -32.03
CA PRO A 146 -11.27 -25.98 -32.77
C PRO A 146 -10.99 -24.65 -32.07
N LEU A 147 -10.81 -24.67 -30.74
CA LEU A 147 -10.53 -23.49 -29.93
C LEU A 147 -9.03 -23.18 -29.80
N ARG A 148 -8.15 -23.88 -30.53
CA ARG A 148 -6.70 -23.80 -30.36
C ARG A 148 -6.15 -22.38 -30.51
N GLU A 149 -6.58 -21.64 -31.54
CA GLU A 149 -6.09 -20.29 -31.83
C GLU A 149 -6.37 -19.30 -30.69
N SER A 150 -7.51 -19.45 -30.02
CA SER A 150 -7.87 -18.66 -28.83
C SER A 150 -7.31 -19.24 -27.53
N CYS A 151 -6.82 -20.48 -27.52
CA CYS A 151 -6.43 -21.20 -26.30
C CYS A 151 -4.90 -21.24 -26.07
N THR A 152 -4.10 -21.57 -27.08
CA THR A 152 -2.64 -21.75 -26.91
C THR A 152 -1.86 -21.63 -28.22
N THR A 153 -0.70 -20.98 -28.17
CA THR A 153 0.28 -20.97 -29.27
C THR A 153 1.32 -22.09 -29.15
N SER A 154 1.32 -22.84 -28.04
CA SER A 154 2.32 -23.88 -27.78
C SER A 154 2.17 -25.11 -28.68
N ARG A 155 3.30 -25.62 -29.18
CA ARG A 155 3.38 -26.87 -29.97
C ARG A 155 3.18 -28.13 -29.13
N THR A 156 3.34 -28.05 -27.81
CA THR A 156 3.26 -29.20 -26.88
C THR A 156 1.94 -29.27 -26.12
N GLY A 157 0.98 -28.41 -26.46
CA GLY A 157 -0.33 -28.32 -25.82
C GLY A 157 -0.42 -27.16 -24.82
N ARG A 158 -1.62 -26.93 -24.29
CA ARG A 158 -1.87 -25.91 -23.27
C ARG A 158 -1.32 -26.39 -21.92
N SER A 159 -0.67 -25.51 -21.16
CA SER A 159 -0.31 -25.79 -19.77
C SER A 159 -0.94 -24.82 -18.80
N VAL A 160 -1.41 -25.31 -17.65
CA VAL A 160 -2.04 -24.50 -16.61
C VAL A 160 -1.41 -24.86 -15.26
N SER A 161 -0.88 -23.86 -14.55
CA SER A 161 -0.36 -24.03 -13.18
C SER A 161 -1.47 -23.91 -12.15
N ILE A 162 -1.50 -24.80 -11.16
CA ILE A 162 -2.50 -24.86 -10.10
C ILE A 162 -1.87 -24.33 -8.81
N HIS A 163 -2.20 -23.11 -8.42
CA HIS A 163 -1.70 -22.53 -7.18
C HIS A 163 -2.43 -23.15 -5.96
N PRO A 164 -1.76 -23.35 -4.81
CA PRO A 164 -2.41 -23.81 -3.59
C PRO A 164 -3.60 -22.93 -3.16
N ASP A 165 -3.43 -21.61 -3.23
CA ASP A 165 -4.46 -20.63 -2.84
C ASP A 165 -5.49 -20.29 -3.94
N GLU A 166 -5.62 -21.13 -4.97
CA GLU A 166 -6.62 -20.89 -6.02
C GLU A 166 -8.08 -20.85 -5.50
N PRO A 167 -8.49 -21.64 -4.48
CA PRO A 167 -9.80 -21.47 -3.84
C PRO A 167 -9.98 -20.07 -3.24
N LEU A 168 -8.95 -19.54 -2.58
CA LEU A 168 -8.96 -18.17 -2.04
C LEU A 168 -9.12 -17.15 -3.17
N PHE A 169 -8.43 -17.32 -4.30
CA PHE A 169 -8.59 -16.41 -5.45
C PHE A 169 -9.99 -16.48 -6.07
N GLN A 170 -10.61 -17.65 -6.12
CA GLN A 170 -11.99 -17.82 -6.58
C GLN A 170 -12.97 -17.12 -5.62
N GLU A 171 -12.81 -17.34 -4.32
CA GLU A 171 -13.61 -16.68 -3.28
C GLU A 171 -13.50 -15.15 -3.37
N LEU A 172 -12.28 -14.61 -3.46
CA LEU A 172 -12.04 -13.17 -3.59
C LEU A 172 -12.68 -12.58 -4.86
N LYS A 173 -12.73 -13.34 -5.96
CA LYS A 173 -13.45 -12.93 -7.18
C LYS A 173 -14.95 -12.90 -6.96
N GLN A 174 -15.52 -13.95 -6.35
CA GLN A 174 -16.96 -14.01 -6.06
C GLN A 174 -17.39 -12.85 -5.15
N ARG A 175 -16.63 -12.60 -4.08
CA ARG A 175 -16.88 -11.46 -3.17
C ARG A 175 -16.94 -10.13 -3.92
N GLN A 176 -16.05 -9.89 -4.89
CA GLN A 176 -16.05 -8.65 -5.70
C GLN A 176 -17.30 -8.47 -6.58
N LEU A 177 -17.96 -9.55 -6.99
CA LEU A 177 -19.18 -9.49 -7.79
C LEU A 177 -20.41 -9.10 -6.96
N THR A 178 -20.35 -9.27 -5.64
CA THR A 178 -21.46 -8.92 -4.73
C THR A 178 -21.45 -7.44 -4.31
N PRO A 179 -22.62 -6.80 -4.12
CA PRO A 179 -22.69 -5.44 -3.57
C PRO A 179 -22.03 -5.31 -2.19
N ALA A 180 -22.22 -6.30 -1.32
CA ALA A 180 -21.63 -6.33 0.03
C ALA A 180 -20.10 -6.40 -0.02
N GLY A 181 -19.53 -7.25 -0.86
CA GLY A 181 -18.07 -7.32 -1.04
C GLY A 181 -17.49 -6.05 -1.67
N ARG A 182 -18.20 -5.40 -2.60
CA ARG A 182 -17.80 -4.07 -3.12
C ARG A 182 -17.85 -2.99 -2.04
N ALA A 183 -18.84 -3.01 -1.15
CA ALA A 183 -18.88 -2.09 -0.01
C ALA A 183 -17.67 -2.29 0.91
N LYS A 184 -17.34 -3.54 1.26
CA LYS A 184 -16.14 -3.86 2.04
C LYS A 184 -14.84 -3.42 1.37
N LEU A 185 -14.71 -3.59 0.05
CA LEU A 185 -13.53 -3.10 -0.68
C LEU A 185 -13.44 -1.58 -0.73
N ARG A 186 -14.57 -0.85 -0.73
CA ARG A 186 -14.58 0.61 -0.66
C ARG A 186 -14.04 1.15 0.67
N GLU A 187 -14.24 0.43 1.78
CA GLU A 187 -13.64 0.80 3.08
C GLU A 187 -12.10 0.90 2.99
N ARG A 188 -11.45 0.13 2.09
CA ARG A 188 -9.99 0.14 1.89
C ARG A 188 -9.49 1.35 1.10
N VAL A 189 -10.31 1.94 0.22
CA VAL A 189 -9.89 3.03 -0.68
C VAL A 189 -9.32 4.20 0.11
N ALA A 190 -9.93 4.52 1.24
CA ALA A 190 -9.47 5.55 2.15
C ALA A 190 -8.06 5.28 2.72
N VAL A 191 -7.78 4.03 3.06
CA VAL A 191 -6.47 3.57 3.54
C VAL A 191 -5.45 3.59 2.39
N GLU A 192 -5.80 3.03 1.24
CA GLU A 192 -4.93 2.99 0.06
C GLU A 192 -4.58 4.40 -0.42
N HIS A 193 -5.52 5.35 -0.41
CA HIS A 193 -5.23 6.76 -0.70
C HIS A 193 -4.26 7.36 0.31
N SER A 194 -4.47 7.15 1.61
CA SER A 194 -3.57 7.64 2.65
C SER A 194 -2.15 7.08 2.49
N LEU A 195 -2.03 5.77 2.23
CA LEU A 195 -0.75 5.12 1.94
C LEU A 195 -0.11 5.65 0.65
N SER A 196 -0.91 5.95 -0.38
CA SER A 196 -0.40 6.51 -1.64
C SER A 196 0.19 7.91 -1.44
N HIS A 197 -0.40 8.74 -0.57
CA HIS A 197 0.13 10.06 -0.24
C HIS A 197 1.47 9.95 0.51
N ILE A 198 1.56 9.03 1.48
CA ILE A 198 2.80 8.75 2.20
C ILE A 198 3.88 8.24 1.24
N GLY A 199 3.54 7.28 0.38
CA GLY A 199 4.46 6.74 -0.63
C GLY A 199 4.94 7.80 -1.62
N ARG A 200 4.07 8.72 -2.05
CA ARG A 200 4.45 9.83 -2.94
C ARG A 200 5.48 10.77 -2.31
N TRP A 201 5.46 10.94 -1.00
CA TRP A 201 6.44 11.78 -0.32
C TRP A 201 7.73 11.04 0.03
N GLN A 202 7.65 9.76 0.38
CA GLN A 202 8.84 8.96 0.67
C GLN A 202 9.61 8.56 -0.60
N GLY A 203 8.90 8.35 -1.71
CA GLY A 203 9.47 7.84 -2.96
C GLY A 203 9.71 6.32 -2.93
N ASP A 204 10.33 5.82 -3.99
CA ASP A 204 10.50 4.38 -4.23
C ASP A 204 11.78 3.80 -3.60
N GLN A 205 12.55 4.61 -2.87
CA GLN A 205 13.83 4.21 -2.28
C GLN A 205 13.85 4.44 -0.77
N ALA A 206 14.41 3.47 -0.06
CA ALA A 206 14.68 3.59 1.37
C ALA A 206 15.84 4.58 1.61
N ARG A 207 15.62 5.60 2.45
CA ARG A 207 16.63 6.61 2.78
C ARG A 207 17.82 6.05 3.57
N TYR A 208 17.61 4.97 4.34
CA TYR A 208 18.60 4.44 5.26
C TYR A 208 18.86 2.94 5.03
N VAL A 209 20.01 2.46 5.52
CA VAL A 209 20.26 1.02 5.66
C VAL A 209 19.68 0.54 7.00
N GLY A 210 18.86 -0.51 6.95
CA GLY A 210 18.25 -1.16 8.13
C GLY A 210 16.81 -0.74 8.42
N THR A 211 16.06 -1.64 9.09
CA THR A 211 14.61 -1.50 9.28
C THR A 211 14.23 -0.36 10.23
N ARG A 212 14.94 -0.20 11.35
CA ARG A 212 14.54 0.75 12.39
C ARG A 212 14.57 2.21 11.95
N LYS A 213 15.60 2.61 11.20
CA LYS A 213 15.74 3.97 10.66
C LYS A 213 14.73 4.25 9.53
N ASN A 214 14.43 3.25 8.70
CA ASN A 214 13.38 3.39 7.69
C ASN A 214 11.98 3.42 8.30
N LEU A 215 11.74 2.70 9.40
CA LEU A 215 10.48 2.81 10.15
C LEU A 215 10.32 4.21 10.76
N PHE A 216 11.40 4.78 11.30
CA PHE A 216 11.41 6.17 11.75
C PHE A 216 11.05 7.14 10.60
N ASP A 217 11.67 6.96 9.45
CA ASP A 217 11.45 7.80 8.28
C ASP A 217 9.98 7.73 7.80
N LEU A 218 9.43 6.52 7.69
CA LEU A 218 8.01 6.30 7.38
C LEU A 218 7.09 7.00 8.37
N ARG A 219 7.33 6.84 9.68
CA ARG A 219 6.53 7.49 10.74
C ARG A 219 6.59 9.01 10.64
N ARG A 220 7.77 9.57 10.37
CA ARG A 220 7.96 11.01 10.19
C ARG A 220 7.15 11.53 8.99
N THR A 221 7.16 10.80 7.87
CA THR A 221 6.35 11.14 6.68
C THR A 221 4.85 11.04 6.96
N ALA A 222 4.41 10.00 7.67
CA ALA A 222 3.03 9.84 8.11
C ALA A 222 2.56 10.98 9.04
N VAL A 223 3.41 11.45 9.96
CA VAL A 223 3.11 12.63 10.80
C VAL A 223 2.87 13.87 9.93
N VAL A 224 3.73 14.14 8.95
CA VAL A 224 3.53 15.27 8.03
C VAL A 224 2.19 15.13 7.30
N HIS A 225 1.76 13.91 6.97
CA HIS A 225 0.52 13.68 6.21
C HIS A 225 -0.67 13.99 7.09
N ASN A 226 -0.64 13.47 8.31
CA ASN A 226 -1.66 13.73 9.31
C ASN A 226 -1.79 15.23 9.60
N LEU A 227 -0.68 15.96 9.69
CA LEU A 227 -0.69 17.42 9.87
C LEU A 227 -1.30 18.16 8.67
N HIS A 228 -1.02 17.75 7.43
CA HIS A 228 -1.67 18.35 6.25
C HIS A 228 -3.17 18.10 6.21
N VAL A 229 -3.60 16.89 6.59
CA VAL A 229 -5.02 16.55 6.71
C VAL A 229 -5.69 17.42 7.77
N LEU A 230 -5.07 17.54 8.96
CA LEU A 230 -5.57 18.39 10.05
C LEU A 230 -5.65 19.86 9.63
N ALA A 231 -4.62 20.40 8.98
CA ALA A 231 -4.59 21.79 8.53
C ALA A 231 -5.74 22.13 7.58
N LYS A 232 -6.00 21.26 6.58
CA LYS A 232 -7.14 21.42 5.65
C LYS A 232 -8.49 21.43 6.35
N ILE A 233 -8.62 20.69 7.46
CA ILE A 233 -9.85 20.67 8.24
C ILE A 233 -10.02 21.99 8.97
N PHE A 234 -8.98 22.45 9.66
CA PHE A 234 -9.05 23.71 10.40
C PHE A 234 -9.37 24.89 9.48
N THR A 235 -8.81 24.95 8.27
CA THR A 235 -9.16 26.00 7.29
C THR A 235 -10.63 25.95 6.91
N ASN A 236 -11.15 24.76 6.60
CA ASN A 236 -12.55 24.60 6.19
C ASN A 236 -13.54 24.91 7.32
N THR A 237 -13.23 24.52 8.57
CA THR A 237 -14.08 24.83 9.73
C THR A 237 -14.09 26.33 10.01
N THR A 238 -12.95 27.01 9.85
CA THR A 238 -12.83 28.47 10.09
C THR A 238 -13.62 29.28 9.06
N GLU A 239 -13.62 28.86 7.78
CA GLU A 239 -14.41 29.48 6.72
C GLU A 239 -15.93 29.28 6.91
N GLN A 240 -16.35 28.11 7.39
CA GLN A 240 -17.76 27.84 7.71
C GLN A 240 -18.27 28.67 8.90
N SER A 241 -17.43 28.95 9.90
CA SER A 241 -17.83 29.84 11.00
C SER A 241 -17.95 31.31 10.59
N CYS A 242 -17.14 31.77 9.63
CA CYS A 242 -17.21 33.16 9.12
C CYS A 242 -18.39 33.42 8.16
N THR A 243 -18.97 32.38 7.55
CA THR A 243 -20.10 32.53 6.61
C THR A 243 -21.46 32.47 7.29
N LEU A 244 -21.50 32.15 8.59
CA LEU A 244 -22.71 32.10 9.42
C LEU A 244 -22.81 33.27 10.42
N SER A 245 -21.92 34.26 10.31
CA SER A 245 -21.92 35.51 11.10
C SER A 245 -22.26 36.69 10.19
#